data_AF-A0A2V7II29-F1
#
_entry.id   AF-A0A2V7II29-F1
#
_cell.length_a   1.000
_cell.length_b   1.000
_cell.length_c   1.000
_cell.angle_alpha   90.00
_cell.angle_beta   90.00
_cell.angle_gamma   90.00
#
_symmetry.space_group_name_H-M   'P 1'
#
loop_
_entity.id
_entity.type
_entity.pdbx_description
1 polymer ?
#
loop_
_entity_poly.entity_id
_entity_poly.type
_entity_poly.pdbx_seq_one_letter_code
_entity_poly.pdbx_strand_id
1 'polypeptide(L)'
;IALTGVATNCTVSGANPRTVTVPAGGTASTTFSVSCAPTGPTTGSLTVTTATSGASGDLDPDGYTATLDGTTSRAIGINASVTFTGLTPGSHSVVLSGVAGNCTVSGGTSRTVSVTAGSTASTSYSVSCAPSSPGTGSLTVTTATSGASGDLDPDGYTVSVDGGAASQPIATNGSVTFTGPAGDHSIALTGVATNCTVSGANPRTVTVPAGGTASTTFSVSCAPTGPTTGSRVTGRGQVGTAAPQPGNNVQTFDFDVRADLTGRFTGTDYSDLHPGGVPATLTTDHAADPATSITAFRSSSSACSDPSRGVEFDAIGREDTGGLVGYTIAVCDNGPANSGLDFFSVFIPSEGFGRSGQVASGDIVKS
;
A
#
# COMPACT_ATOMS: atom_id res chain seq x y z
N ILE A 1 -86.93 6.15 60.53
CA ILE A 1 -85.69 6.84 60.08
C ILE A 1 -85.16 6.18 58.82
N ALA A 2 -84.70 6.96 57.84
CA ALA A 2 -84.15 6.45 56.58
C ALA A 2 -82.73 6.97 56.37
N LEU A 3 -81.85 6.14 55.84
CA LEU A 3 -80.52 6.57 55.38
C LEU A 3 -80.64 7.05 53.92
N THR A 4 -80.21 8.28 53.65
CA THR A 4 -80.21 8.91 52.30
C THR A 4 -78.78 9.32 51.90
N GLY A 5 -78.54 9.55 50.61
CA GLY A 5 -77.21 9.95 50.10
C GLY A 5 -76.18 8.82 50.00
N VAL A 6 -76.63 7.56 49.94
CA VAL A 6 -75.75 6.39 49.77
C VAL A 6 -75.16 6.41 48.35
N ALA A 7 -73.83 6.35 48.23
CA ALA A 7 -73.15 6.36 46.94
C ALA A 7 -73.59 5.17 46.06
N THR A 8 -73.56 5.33 44.73
CA THR A 8 -74.09 4.36 43.76
C THR A 8 -73.36 3.01 43.78
N ASN A 9 -72.11 2.96 44.25
CA ASN A 9 -71.35 1.73 44.46
C ASN A 9 -71.56 1.11 45.85
N CYS A 10 -72.45 1.66 46.67
CA CYS A 10 -72.76 1.19 48.01
C CYS A 10 -74.19 0.69 48.11
N THR A 11 -74.38 -0.36 48.91
CA THR A 11 -75.68 -0.93 49.22
C THR A 11 -75.93 -0.90 50.72
N VAL A 12 -77.15 -0.55 51.12
CA VAL A 12 -77.58 -0.62 52.53
C VAL A 12 -78.12 -2.01 52.79
N SER A 13 -77.56 -2.72 53.77
CA SER A 13 -78.04 -4.05 54.13
C SER A 13 -79.33 -3.97 54.97
N GLY A 14 -80.32 -4.77 54.58
CA GLY A 14 -81.64 -4.85 55.23
C GLY A 14 -82.58 -3.69 54.88
N ALA A 15 -83.67 -3.56 55.64
CA ALA A 15 -84.70 -2.56 55.38
C ALA A 15 -84.17 -1.12 55.52
N ASN A 16 -84.50 -0.28 54.56
CA ASN A 16 -84.32 1.17 54.60
C ASN A 16 -85.51 1.78 53.83
N PRO A 17 -86.43 2.53 54.48
CA PRO A 17 -86.40 3.04 55.87
C PRO A 17 -86.54 1.97 56.97
N ARG A 18 -86.17 2.32 58.21
CA ARG A 18 -86.40 1.52 59.43
C ARG A 18 -87.34 2.21 60.41
N THR A 19 -88.25 1.47 61.01
CA THR A 19 -89.12 1.94 62.10
C THR A 19 -88.41 1.71 63.44
N VAL A 20 -88.31 2.74 64.28
CA VAL A 20 -87.70 2.66 65.61
C VAL A 20 -88.67 3.28 66.61
N THR A 21 -88.98 2.56 67.68
CA THR A 21 -89.85 3.04 68.77
C THR A 21 -88.99 3.69 69.85
N VAL A 22 -89.27 4.93 70.21
CA VAL A 22 -88.55 5.66 71.26
C VAL A 22 -89.42 5.73 72.53
N PRO A 23 -88.98 5.18 73.67
CA PRO A 23 -89.69 5.33 74.94
C PRO A 23 -89.70 6.79 75.44
N ALA A 24 -90.76 7.20 76.14
CA ALA A 24 -90.84 8.54 76.72
C ALA A 24 -89.69 8.79 77.70
N GLY A 25 -88.93 9.88 77.48
CA GLY A 25 -87.74 10.24 78.29
C GLY A 25 -86.47 9.42 77.99
N GLY A 26 -86.51 8.48 77.04
CA GLY A 26 -85.37 7.65 76.66
C GLY A 26 -84.75 8.03 75.31
N THR A 27 -83.68 7.33 74.95
CA THR A 27 -83.09 7.37 73.61
C THR A 27 -83.13 5.98 72.99
N ALA A 28 -83.30 5.90 71.67
CA ALA A 28 -83.18 4.66 70.91
C ALA A 28 -82.14 4.85 69.82
N SER A 29 -81.30 3.83 69.60
CA SER A 29 -80.32 3.81 68.53
C SER A 29 -80.67 2.73 67.51
N THR A 30 -80.32 2.98 66.25
CA THR A 30 -80.39 1.99 65.18
C THR A 30 -79.15 2.13 64.33
N THR A 31 -78.66 1.02 63.80
CA THR A 31 -77.46 0.98 62.95
C THR A 31 -77.85 0.59 61.53
N PHE A 32 -77.24 1.27 60.56
CA PHE A 32 -77.26 0.90 59.16
C PHE A 32 -75.89 0.33 58.81
N SER A 33 -75.85 -0.88 58.24
CA SER A 33 -74.63 -1.45 57.67
C SER A 33 -74.60 -1.12 56.18
N VAL A 34 -73.63 -0.32 55.76
CA VAL A 34 -73.40 0.04 54.36
C VAL A 34 -72.20 -0.75 53.85
N SER A 35 -72.40 -1.51 52.78
CA SER A 35 -71.33 -2.22 52.08
C SER A 35 -71.09 -1.55 50.73
N CYS A 36 -69.85 -1.13 50.49
CA CYS A 36 -69.46 -0.51 49.23
C CYS A 36 -68.60 -1.47 48.42
N ALA A 37 -68.95 -1.67 47.14
CA ALA A 37 -68.07 -2.32 46.19
C ALA A 37 -66.91 -1.37 45.85
N PRO A 38 -65.64 -1.83 45.90
CA PRO A 38 -64.53 -1.01 45.43
C PRO A 38 -64.75 -0.68 43.95
N THR A 39 -64.67 0.61 43.61
CA THR A 39 -64.60 1.01 42.20
C THR A 39 -63.24 0.57 41.70
N GLY A 40 -63.21 -0.44 40.84
CA GLY A 40 -61.97 -0.92 40.23
C GLY A 40 -61.19 0.22 39.55
N PRO A 41 -59.90 0.03 39.27
CA PRO A 41 -59.12 1.03 38.57
C PRO A 41 -59.79 1.39 37.25
N THR A 42 -59.85 2.69 36.94
CA THR A 42 -60.45 3.21 35.70
C THR A 42 -59.42 3.50 34.62
N THR A 43 -58.13 3.37 34.93
CA THR A 43 -57.01 3.65 34.03
C THR A 43 -55.99 2.53 34.06
N GLY A 44 -55.23 2.37 32.97
CA GLY A 44 -54.05 1.50 32.88
C GLY A 44 -52.76 2.29 32.64
N SER A 45 -51.70 1.55 32.30
CA SER A 45 -50.40 2.11 31.94
C SER A 45 -49.83 1.42 30.70
N LEU A 46 -48.87 2.06 30.04
CA LEU A 46 -48.13 1.52 28.90
C LEU A 46 -46.64 1.76 29.09
N THR A 47 -45.85 0.68 29.13
CA THR A 47 -44.39 0.73 29.14
C THR A 47 -43.85 0.57 27.72
N VAL A 48 -42.97 1.48 27.32
CA VAL A 48 -42.26 1.46 26.04
C VAL A 48 -40.80 1.15 26.31
N THR A 49 -40.24 0.16 25.62
CA THR A 49 -38.84 -0.23 25.73
C THR A 49 -38.14 -0.07 24.38
N THR A 50 -36.88 0.36 24.42
CA THR A 50 -36.01 0.46 23.24
C THR A 50 -34.85 -0.51 23.39
N ALA A 51 -34.49 -1.17 22.29
CA ALA A 51 -33.32 -2.03 22.20
C ALA A 51 -32.58 -1.69 20.90
N THR A 52 -31.39 -1.11 21.02
CA THR A 52 -30.59 -0.66 19.89
C THR A 52 -29.34 -1.53 19.74
N SER A 53 -29.06 -1.93 18.50
CA SER A 53 -27.90 -2.71 18.10
C SER A 53 -27.04 -1.95 17.07
N GLY A 54 -25.72 -2.11 17.15
CA GLY A 54 -24.73 -1.41 16.31
C GLY A 54 -23.37 -1.35 17.02
N ALA A 55 -22.30 -0.96 16.32
CA ALA A 55 -21.03 -0.66 16.98
C ALA A 55 -21.15 0.66 17.78
N SER A 56 -20.36 0.82 18.83
CA SER A 56 -20.52 1.94 19.78
C SER A 56 -20.44 3.34 19.13
N GLY A 57 -19.69 3.48 18.04
CA GLY A 57 -19.60 4.73 17.27
C GLY A 57 -20.77 4.99 16.32
N ASP A 58 -21.65 4.01 16.10
CA ASP A 58 -22.78 4.08 15.18
C ASP A 58 -24.14 4.15 15.88
N LEU A 59 -24.16 4.00 17.22
CA LEU A 59 -25.38 4.11 18.01
C LEU A 59 -25.86 5.58 18.04
N ASP A 60 -27.18 5.74 18.13
CA ASP A 60 -27.84 7.03 18.26
C ASP A 60 -27.41 7.74 19.58
N PRO A 61 -26.64 8.85 19.52
CA PRO A 61 -26.00 9.43 20.69
C PRO A 61 -26.96 10.26 21.56
N ASP A 62 -27.99 10.85 20.97
CA ASP A 62 -29.02 11.66 21.65
C ASP A 62 -30.26 10.85 22.04
N GLY A 63 -30.39 9.63 21.54
CA GLY A 63 -31.46 8.69 21.88
C GLY A 63 -32.76 9.07 21.17
N TYR A 64 -33.88 8.64 21.74
CA TYR A 64 -35.17 8.70 21.05
C TYR A 64 -36.22 9.47 21.84
N THR A 65 -37.32 9.80 21.16
CA THR A 65 -38.53 10.33 21.79
C THR A 65 -39.70 9.41 21.50
N ALA A 66 -40.37 8.92 22.54
CA ALA A 66 -41.62 8.19 22.44
C ALA A 66 -42.80 9.16 22.62
N THR A 67 -43.67 9.25 21.62
CA THR A 67 -44.86 10.13 21.63
C THR A 67 -46.13 9.29 21.65
N LEU A 68 -46.91 9.40 22.71
CA LEU A 68 -48.19 8.74 22.89
C LEU A 68 -49.33 9.58 22.29
N ASP A 69 -50.14 8.96 21.45
CA ASP A 69 -51.34 9.50 20.78
C ASP A 69 -51.11 10.87 20.12
N GLY A 70 -49.88 11.12 19.65
CA GLY A 70 -49.48 12.39 19.01
C GLY A 70 -49.40 13.60 19.94
N THR A 71 -49.55 13.43 21.27
CA THR A 71 -49.66 14.55 22.21
C THR A 71 -48.64 14.52 23.34
N THR A 72 -48.39 13.35 23.93
CA THR A 72 -47.56 13.23 25.14
C THR A 72 -46.23 12.59 24.81
N SER A 73 -45.14 13.35 24.88
CA SER A 73 -43.80 12.85 24.56
C SER A 73 -42.93 12.63 25.79
N ARG A 74 -42.09 11.59 25.74
CA ARG A 74 -41.04 11.30 26.73
C ARG A 74 -39.73 10.96 26.01
N ALA A 75 -38.63 11.54 26.45
CA ALA A 75 -37.30 11.09 26.03
C ALA A 75 -37.03 9.67 26.55
N ILE A 76 -36.42 8.83 25.73
CA ILE A 76 -36.05 7.45 26.04
C ILE A 76 -34.68 7.14 25.42
N GLY A 77 -33.75 6.64 26.22
CA GLY A 77 -32.42 6.26 25.72
C GLY A 77 -32.44 5.06 24.76
N ILE A 78 -31.28 4.72 24.20
CA ILE A 78 -31.16 3.66 23.17
C ILE A 78 -31.46 2.23 23.67
N ASN A 79 -31.29 1.98 24.96
CA ASN A 79 -31.55 0.70 25.63
C ASN A 79 -32.25 0.96 26.98
N ALA A 80 -33.43 1.59 26.93
CA ALA A 80 -34.11 2.11 28.10
C ALA A 80 -35.61 1.76 28.10
N SER A 81 -36.32 2.15 29.15
CA SER A 81 -37.78 2.03 29.22
C SER A 81 -38.41 3.26 29.85
N VAL A 82 -39.59 3.63 29.36
CA VAL A 82 -40.44 4.70 29.94
C VAL A 82 -41.87 4.20 30.06
N THR A 83 -42.60 4.71 31.05
CA THR A 83 -44.00 4.33 31.27
C THR A 83 -44.92 5.55 31.21
N PHE A 84 -45.99 5.41 30.45
CA PHE A 84 -47.14 6.31 30.45
C PHE A 84 -48.20 5.74 31.38
N THR A 85 -48.71 6.54 32.31
CA THR A 85 -49.68 6.12 33.33
C THR A 85 -50.98 6.91 33.19
N GLY A 86 -52.08 6.41 33.78
CA GLY A 86 -53.35 7.12 33.77
C GLY A 86 -54.08 7.06 32.43
N LEU A 87 -53.79 6.04 31.61
CA LEU A 87 -54.37 5.88 30.28
C LEU A 87 -55.78 5.31 30.38
N THR A 88 -56.72 5.87 29.61
CA THR A 88 -58.06 5.29 29.47
C THR A 88 -57.96 3.90 28.85
N PRO A 89 -58.80 2.92 29.25
CA PRO A 89 -58.80 1.63 28.59
C PRO A 89 -59.16 1.76 27.10
N GLY A 90 -58.39 1.14 26.22
CA GLY A 90 -58.56 1.30 24.77
C GLY A 90 -57.26 1.15 23.99
N SER A 91 -57.32 1.46 22.70
CA SER A 91 -56.19 1.40 21.77
C SER A 91 -55.42 2.72 21.81
N HIS A 92 -54.12 2.65 22.04
CA HIS A 92 -53.21 3.79 22.04
C HIS A 92 -52.12 3.61 20.99
N SER A 93 -51.72 4.70 20.33
CA SER A 93 -50.61 4.72 19.37
C SER A 93 -49.38 5.34 20.02
N VAL A 94 -48.24 4.67 19.94
CA VAL A 94 -46.94 5.23 20.32
C VAL A 94 -46.13 5.38 19.05
N VAL A 95 -45.54 6.56 18.84
CA VAL A 95 -44.60 6.83 17.75
C VAL A 95 -43.21 7.09 18.32
N LEU A 96 -42.21 6.37 17.83
CA LEU A 96 -40.80 6.62 18.12
C LEU A 96 -40.22 7.58 17.08
N SER A 97 -39.61 8.68 17.53
CA SER A 97 -38.94 9.68 16.69
C SER A 97 -37.53 9.97 17.18
N GLY A 98 -36.75 10.72 16.40
CA GLY A 98 -35.36 11.07 16.72
C GLY A 98 -34.34 10.02 16.28
N VAL A 99 -34.75 8.99 15.53
CA VAL A 99 -33.85 7.93 15.07
C VAL A 99 -32.83 8.48 14.08
N ALA A 100 -31.54 8.31 14.39
CA ALA A 100 -30.43 8.72 13.53
C ALA A 100 -30.50 8.12 12.11
N GLY A 101 -29.97 8.84 11.11
CA GLY A 101 -30.11 8.48 9.70
C GLY A 101 -29.45 7.15 9.28
N ASN A 102 -28.48 6.66 10.06
CA ASN A 102 -27.87 5.34 9.86
C ASN A 102 -28.63 4.22 10.60
N CYS A 103 -29.69 4.52 11.34
CA CYS A 103 -30.46 3.57 12.13
C CYS A 103 -31.83 3.27 11.50
N THR A 104 -32.29 2.03 11.70
CA THR A 104 -33.55 1.53 11.17
C THR A 104 -34.39 0.89 12.27
N VAL A 105 -35.68 1.19 12.31
CA VAL A 105 -36.62 0.63 13.29
C VAL A 105 -37.34 -0.57 12.68
N SER A 106 -37.10 -1.76 13.22
CA SER A 106 -37.75 -2.99 12.74
C SER A 106 -39.26 -2.90 12.91
N GLY A 107 -40.02 -3.18 11.84
CA GLY A 107 -41.48 -3.12 11.86
C GLY A 107 -42.07 -1.71 11.97
N GLY A 108 -41.28 -0.66 11.72
CA GLY A 108 -41.74 0.74 11.66
C GLY A 108 -41.73 1.48 12.99
N THR A 109 -41.89 2.80 12.90
CA THR A 109 -41.81 3.74 14.03
C THR A 109 -43.10 3.93 14.81
N SER A 110 -44.22 3.36 14.36
CA SER A 110 -45.52 3.45 15.06
C SER A 110 -45.97 2.08 15.54
N ARG A 111 -46.44 2.02 16.79
CA ARG A 111 -47.01 0.84 17.44
C ARG A 111 -48.39 1.16 17.99
N THR A 112 -49.32 0.23 17.81
CA THR A 112 -50.65 0.31 18.42
C THR A 112 -50.75 -0.72 19.54
N VAL A 113 -51.17 -0.30 20.73
CA VAL A 113 -51.22 -1.14 21.93
C VAL A 113 -52.55 -0.95 22.65
N SER A 114 -53.19 -2.06 23.02
CA SER A 114 -54.42 -2.05 23.82
C SER A 114 -54.08 -2.00 25.31
N VAL A 115 -54.61 -1.00 26.01
CA VAL A 115 -54.46 -0.83 27.47
C VAL A 115 -55.75 -1.25 28.17
N THR A 116 -55.59 -2.05 29.23
CA THR A 116 -56.69 -2.48 30.10
C THR A 116 -56.60 -1.77 31.45
N ALA A 117 -57.74 -1.43 32.05
CA ALA A 117 -57.79 -0.78 33.36
C ALA A 117 -57.08 -1.63 34.43
N GLY A 118 -56.26 -0.99 35.28
CA GLY A 118 -55.49 -1.66 36.33
C GLY A 118 -54.28 -2.46 35.87
N SER A 119 -54.01 -2.52 34.55
CA SER A 119 -52.89 -3.28 33.98
C SER A 119 -51.85 -2.37 33.34
N THR A 120 -50.62 -2.87 33.19
CA THR A 120 -49.56 -2.23 32.41
C THR A 120 -49.33 -3.02 31.14
N ALA A 121 -49.73 -2.46 30.01
CA ALA A 121 -49.37 -2.99 28.69
C ALA A 121 -47.91 -2.66 28.39
N SER A 122 -47.30 -3.38 27.43
CA SER A 122 -45.93 -3.12 27.00
C SER A 122 -45.76 -3.20 25.48
N THR A 123 -44.79 -2.45 24.97
CA THR A 123 -44.33 -2.55 23.59
C THR A 123 -42.84 -2.27 23.51
N SER A 124 -42.18 -2.79 22.47
CA SER A 124 -40.76 -2.59 22.26
C SER A 124 -40.44 -2.12 20.84
N TYR A 125 -39.37 -1.35 20.74
CA TYR A 125 -38.74 -0.95 19.50
C TYR A 125 -37.35 -1.59 19.41
N SER A 126 -37.16 -2.39 18.36
CA SER A 126 -35.84 -2.90 17.98
C SER A 126 -35.26 -1.99 16.90
N VAL A 127 -34.15 -1.34 17.24
CA VAL A 127 -33.44 -0.41 16.35
C VAL A 127 -32.09 -1.02 15.97
N SER A 128 -31.73 -0.96 14.69
CA SER A 128 -30.45 -1.44 14.18
C SER A 128 -29.75 -0.32 13.43
N CYS A 129 -28.55 0.01 13.87
CA CYS A 129 -27.72 1.07 13.30
C CYS A 129 -26.61 0.46 12.44
N ALA A 130 -26.55 0.89 11.19
CA ALA A 130 -25.53 0.49 10.23
C ALA A 130 -24.23 1.28 10.48
N PRO A 131 -23.06 0.71 10.12
CA PRO A 131 -21.79 1.42 10.19
C PRO A 131 -21.82 2.72 9.40
N SER A 132 -21.45 3.82 10.05
CA SER A 132 -21.36 5.16 9.47
C SER A 132 -20.03 5.37 8.71
N SER A 133 -19.03 4.54 8.98
CA SER A 133 -17.74 4.50 8.30
C SER A 133 -17.32 3.04 8.10
N PRO A 134 -16.61 2.68 7.01
CA PRO A 134 -16.09 1.32 6.79
C PRO A 134 -15.13 0.82 7.89
N GLY A 135 -14.82 1.65 8.89
CA GLY A 135 -13.90 1.34 9.97
C GLY A 135 -12.46 1.66 9.56
N THR A 136 -11.53 1.34 10.45
CA THR A 136 -10.10 1.44 10.17
C THR A 136 -9.49 0.06 10.00
N GLY A 137 -8.47 -0.06 9.17
CA GLY A 137 -7.64 -1.26 9.04
C GLY A 137 -6.17 -0.89 8.88
N SER A 138 -5.33 -1.89 8.67
CA SER A 138 -3.90 -1.70 8.42
C SER A 138 -3.46 -2.31 7.09
N LEU A 139 -2.45 -1.71 6.49
CA LEU A 139 -1.81 -2.20 5.27
C LEU A 139 -0.31 -2.34 5.53
N THR A 140 0.22 -3.55 5.41
CA THR A 140 1.66 -3.81 5.44
C THR A 140 2.19 -3.91 4.01
N VAL A 141 3.20 -3.10 3.70
CA VAL A 141 3.88 -3.11 2.40
C VAL A 141 5.31 -3.59 2.61
N THR A 142 5.69 -4.61 1.85
CA THR A 142 7.03 -5.18 1.87
C THR A 142 7.71 -4.96 0.52
N THR A 143 9.02 -4.77 0.53
CA THR A 143 9.86 -4.72 -0.67
C THR A 143 10.79 -5.91 -0.67
N ALA A 144 10.97 -6.52 -1.84
CA ALA A 144 11.94 -7.57 -2.09
C ALA A 144 12.75 -7.16 -3.34
N THR A 145 13.99 -6.75 -3.13
CA THR A 145 14.88 -6.30 -4.22
C THR A 145 15.95 -7.34 -4.51
N SER A 146 16.09 -7.72 -5.78
CA SER A 146 17.17 -8.56 -6.30
C SER A 146 18.17 -7.75 -7.13
N GLY A 147 19.44 -8.16 -7.09
CA GLY A 147 20.57 -7.48 -7.74
C GLY A 147 21.85 -7.72 -6.95
N ALA A 148 23.02 -7.42 -7.53
CA ALA A 148 24.25 -7.40 -6.73
C ALA A 148 24.20 -6.22 -5.75
N SER A 149 24.89 -6.31 -4.60
CA SER A 149 24.79 -5.30 -3.54
C SER A 149 25.18 -3.89 -3.99
N GLY A 150 26.05 -3.77 -4.99
CA GLY A 150 26.45 -2.47 -5.57
C GLY A 150 25.46 -1.90 -6.60
N ASP A 151 24.48 -2.68 -7.03
CA ASP A 151 23.47 -2.30 -8.02
C ASP A 151 22.09 -2.03 -7.39
N LEU A 152 21.93 -2.29 -6.09
CA LEU A 152 20.70 -1.99 -5.38
C LEU A 152 20.50 -0.48 -5.28
N ASP A 153 19.24 -0.05 -5.17
CA ASP A 153 18.90 1.35 -4.96
C ASP A 153 19.54 1.87 -3.65
N PRO A 154 20.47 2.84 -3.73
CA PRO A 154 21.23 3.30 -2.55
C PRO A 154 20.36 4.03 -1.53
N ASP A 155 19.35 4.76 -2.01
CA ASP A 155 18.52 5.64 -1.18
C ASP A 155 17.20 4.95 -0.77
N GLY A 156 16.96 3.75 -1.29
CA GLY A 156 15.74 2.98 -1.06
C GLY A 156 14.56 3.53 -1.85
N TYR A 157 13.34 3.27 -1.38
CA TYR A 157 12.13 3.63 -2.10
C TYR A 157 11.17 4.44 -1.22
N THR A 158 10.12 4.97 -1.84
CA THR A 158 8.98 5.54 -1.12
C THR A 158 7.72 4.78 -1.49
N VAL A 159 6.96 4.36 -0.48
CA VAL A 159 5.60 3.85 -0.66
C VAL A 159 4.64 5.02 -0.52
N SER A 160 3.77 5.20 -1.51
CA SER A 160 2.68 6.17 -1.48
C SER A 160 1.34 5.46 -1.55
N VAL A 161 0.38 5.98 -0.79
CA VAL A 161 -1.00 5.47 -0.69
C VAL A 161 -1.93 6.55 -1.24
N ASP A 162 -2.86 6.15 -2.11
CA ASP A 162 -3.92 6.97 -2.71
C ASP A 162 -3.41 8.28 -3.32
N GLY A 163 -2.39 8.18 -4.17
CA GLY A 163 -1.81 9.33 -4.85
C GLY A 163 -1.02 10.27 -3.93
N GLY A 164 -0.59 9.79 -2.77
CA GLY A 164 0.23 10.55 -1.82
C GLY A 164 -0.52 11.09 -0.61
N ALA A 165 -1.77 10.67 -0.38
CA ALA A 165 -2.50 10.99 0.85
C ALA A 165 -1.74 10.53 2.11
N ALA A 166 -0.99 9.43 2.00
CA ALA A 166 0.03 9.02 2.95
C ALA A 166 1.26 8.50 2.21
N SER A 167 2.45 8.69 2.80
CA SER A 167 3.69 8.13 2.25
C SER A 167 4.71 7.84 3.33
N GLN A 168 5.52 6.80 3.14
CA GLN A 168 6.63 6.46 4.02
C GLN A 168 7.84 5.96 3.20
N PRO A 169 9.08 6.29 3.63
CA PRO A 169 10.27 5.68 3.06
C PRO A 169 10.33 4.19 3.43
N ILE A 170 10.86 3.37 2.53
CA ILE A 170 11.05 1.93 2.74
C ILE A 170 12.42 1.50 2.19
N ALA A 171 13.12 0.65 2.92
CA ALA A 171 14.39 0.09 2.45
C ALA A 171 14.19 -0.85 1.25
N THR A 172 15.27 -1.23 0.56
CA THR A 172 15.24 -2.16 -0.59
C THR A 172 14.69 -3.55 -0.24
N ASN A 173 14.89 -4.00 1.00
CA ASN A 173 14.31 -5.22 1.55
C ASN A 173 13.71 -4.93 2.94
N GLY A 174 12.63 -4.12 2.95
CA GLY A 174 12.02 -3.60 4.16
C GLY A 174 10.52 -3.87 4.25
N SER A 175 9.93 -3.45 5.37
CA SER A 175 8.49 -3.51 5.59
C SER A 175 8.04 -2.23 6.30
N VAL A 176 6.92 -1.66 5.86
CA VAL A 176 6.24 -0.53 6.51
C VAL A 176 4.76 -0.84 6.68
N THR A 177 4.12 -0.22 7.67
CA THR A 177 2.68 -0.39 7.91
C THR A 177 1.99 0.96 7.95
N PHE A 178 0.88 1.06 7.21
CA PHE A 178 -0.05 2.18 7.24
C PHE A 178 -1.31 1.78 8.00
N THR A 179 -1.88 2.71 8.76
CA THR A 179 -3.21 2.55 9.38
C THR A 179 -4.12 3.64 8.86
N GLY A 180 -5.31 3.27 8.39
CA GLY A 180 -6.22 4.20 7.72
C GLY A 180 -7.62 3.61 7.61
N PRO A 181 -8.51 4.25 6.82
CA PRO A 181 -9.82 3.70 6.50
C PRO A 181 -9.70 2.28 5.92
N ALA A 182 -10.70 1.44 6.15
CA ALA A 182 -10.84 0.19 5.41
C ALA A 182 -11.45 0.46 4.02
N GLY A 183 -11.13 -0.39 3.05
CA GLY A 183 -11.54 -0.22 1.65
C GLY A 183 -10.39 -0.45 0.67
N ASP A 184 -10.62 -0.10 -0.59
CA ASP A 184 -9.62 -0.22 -1.65
C ASP A 184 -8.67 0.97 -1.63
N HIS A 185 -7.38 0.67 -1.64
CA HIS A 185 -6.32 1.67 -1.68
C HIS A 185 -5.38 1.44 -2.88
N SER A 186 -4.95 2.53 -3.50
CA SER A 186 -3.96 2.51 -4.59
C SER A 186 -2.56 2.75 -4.03
N ILE A 187 -1.70 1.74 -4.13
CA ILE A 187 -0.37 1.72 -3.55
C ILE A 187 0.66 1.81 -4.66
N ALA A 188 1.51 2.82 -4.64
CA ALA A 188 2.58 2.99 -5.61
C ALA A 188 3.94 3.01 -4.92
N LEU A 189 4.90 2.33 -5.54
CA LEU A 189 6.32 2.42 -5.18
C LEU A 189 7.00 3.43 -6.11
N THR A 190 7.63 4.44 -5.54
CA THR A 190 8.34 5.51 -6.27
C THR A 190 9.78 5.64 -5.78
N GLY A 191 10.58 6.44 -6.50
CA GLY A 191 12.00 6.64 -6.16
C GLY A 191 12.90 5.48 -6.58
N VAL A 192 12.43 4.63 -7.51
CA VAL A 192 13.20 3.47 -8.00
C VAL A 192 14.31 3.95 -8.93
N ALA A 193 15.55 3.57 -8.64
CA ALA A 193 16.73 3.87 -9.45
C ALA A 193 16.58 3.41 -10.90
N THR A 194 17.26 4.10 -11.82
CA THR A 194 17.11 3.89 -13.27
C THR A 194 17.55 2.51 -13.76
N ASN A 195 18.43 1.83 -13.04
CA ASN A 195 18.84 0.45 -13.32
C ASN A 195 17.92 -0.60 -12.69
N CYS A 196 16.93 -0.17 -11.91
CA CYS A 196 15.98 -1.05 -11.23
C CYS A 196 14.61 -1.00 -11.90
N THR A 197 13.90 -2.13 -11.89
CA THR A 197 12.56 -2.27 -12.48
C THR A 197 11.61 -2.91 -11.48
N VAL A 198 10.43 -2.30 -11.27
CA VAL A 198 9.36 -2.88 -10.45
C VAL A 198 8.61 -3.92 -11.27
N SER A 199 8.49 -5.14 -10.74
CA SER A 199 7.74 -6.21 -11.37
C SER A 199 6.23 -6.06 -11.17
N GLY A 200 5.47 -6.27 -12.24
CA GLY A 200 4.02 -6.23 -12.23
C GLY A 200 3.44 -4.82 -12.23
N ALA A 201 2.15 -4.70 -11.88
CA ALA A 201 1.47 -3.41 -11.84
C ALA A 201 2.08 -2.50 -10.75
N ASN A 202 2.26 -1.23 -11.11
CA ASN A 202 2.60 -0.15 -10.20
C ASN A 202 1.95 1.12 -10.77
N PRO A 203 0.91 1.69 -10.13
CA PRO A 203 0.36 1.35 -8.81
C PRO A 203 -0.39 -0.01 -8.74
N ARG A 204 -0.65 -0.49 -7.52
CA ARG A 204 -1.45 -1.70 -7.21
C ARG A 204 -2.66 -1.34 -6.35
N THR A 205 -3.80 -1.97 -6.60
CA THR A 205 -4.97 -1.84 -5.71
C THR A 205 -4.95 -2.93 -4.64
N VAL A 206 -5.13 -2.55 -3.37
CA VAL A 206 -5.20 -3.48 -2.23
C VAL A 206 -6.43 -3.16 -1.39
N THR A 207 -7.25 -4.16 -1.09
CA THR A 207 -8.43 -4.03 -0.22
C THR A 207 -8.03 -4.27 1.24
N VAL A 208 -8.14 -3.24 2.07
CA VAL A 208 -7.91 -3.29 3.52
C VAL A 208 -9.21 -3.65 4.24
N PRO A 209 -9.26 -4.77 4.99
CA PRO A 209 -10.46 -5.14 5.75
C PRO A 209 -10.60 -4.30 7.02
N ALA A 210 -11.86 -4.01 7.41
CA ALA A 210 -12.19 -3.34 8.66
C ALA A 210 -11.69 -4.13 9.88
N GLY A 211 -10.91 -3.48 10.75
CA GLY A 211 -10.29 -4.08 11.93
C GLY A 211 -9.18 -5.11 11.62
N GLY A 212 -8.85 -5.34 10.35
CA GLY A 212 -7.86 -6.32 9.92
C GLY A 212 -6.63 -5.70 9.27
N THR A 213 -5.73 -6.57 8.82
CA THR A 213 -4.49 -6.19 8.14
C THR A 213 -4.42 -6.84 6.76
N ALA A 214 -4.27 -6.02 5.71
CA ALA A 214 -3.92 -6.49 4.37
C ALA A 214 -2.40 -6.39 4.17
N SER A 215 -1.86 -7.15 3.23
CA SER A 215 -0.44 -7.08 2.87
C SER A 215 -0.21 -7.13 1.36
N THR A 216 0.87 -6.49 0.92
CA THR A 216 1.34 -6.54 -0.47
C THR A 216 2.86 -6.45 -0.53
N THR A 217 3.44 -7.09 -1.54
CA THR A 217 4.90 -7.10 -1.74
C THR A 217 5.24 -6.56 -3.12
N PHE A 218 6.11 -5.55 -3.18
CA PHE A 218 6.76 -5.12 -4.42
C PHE A 218 8.05 -5.90 -4.63
N SER A 219 8.16 -6.55 -5.79
CA SER A 219 9.39 -7.18 -6.24
C SER A 219 10.11 -6.24 -7.19
N VAL A 220 11.35 -5.90 -6.88
CA VAL A 220 12.18 -5.00 -7.69
C VAL A 220 13.42 -5.76 -8.14
N SER A 221 13.80 -5.62 -9.41
CA SER A 221 15.02 -6.23 -9.96
C SER A 221 15.95 -5.15 -10.49
N CYS A 222 17.17 -5.12 -10.00
CA CYS A 222 18.20 -4.16 -10.39
C CYS A 222 19.25 -4.82 -11.30
N ALA A 223 19.50 -4.20 -12.45
CA ALA A 223 20.50 -4.61 -13.40
C ALA A 223 21.89 -4.06 -13.03
N PRO A 224 22.97 -4.75 -13.42
CA PRO A 224 24.34 -4.28 -13.23
C PRO A 224 24.58 -2.88 -13.80
N THR A 225 25.20 -2.01 -13.00
CA THR A 225 25.52 -0.62 -13.36
C THR A 225 27.00 -0.39 -13.66
N GLY A 226 27.87 -1.34 -13.29
CA GLY A 226 29.31 -1.33 -13.59
C GLY A 226 29.71 -2.24 -14.76
N PRO A 227 30.96 -2.11 -15.28
CA PRO A 227 31.52 -3.15 -16.14
C PRO A 227 31.51 -4.47 -15.37
N THR A 228 30.96 -5.52 -15.97
CA THR A 228 30.80 -6.82 -15.33
C THR A 228 32.15 -7.26 -14.76
N THR A 229 32.22 -7.49 -13.45
CA THR A 229 33.42 -7.99 -12.79
C THR A 229 33.85 -9.29 -13.48
N GLY A 230 34.95 -9.25 -14.24
CA GLY A 230 35.41 -10.35 -15.09
C GLY A 230 35.49 -10.04 -16.59
N SER A 231 34.92 -8.92 -17.06
CA SER A 231 35.08 -8.46 -18.44
C SER A 231 36.56 -8.39 -18.82
N ARG A 232 36.92 -9.11 -19.87
CA ARG A 232 38.27 -9.21 -20.41
C ARG A 232 38.18 -9.17 -21.93
N VAL A 233 39.18 -8.57 -22.55
CA VAL A 233 39.37 -8.65 -24.00
C VAL A 233 40.80 -9.10 -24.27
N THR A 234 40.92 -10.12 -25.11
CA THR A 234 42.22 -10.59 -25.62
C THR A 234 42.23 -10.47 -27.12
N GLY A 235 43.37 -10.13 -27.68
CA GLY A 235 43.52 -10.11 -29.12
C GLY A 235 44.94 -10.40 -29.53
N ARG A 236 45.09 -11.20 -30.57
CA ARG A 236 46.38 -11.41 -31.24
C ARG A 236 46.13 -11.53 -32.72
N GLY A 237 46.69 -10.60 -33.49
CA GLY A 237 46.44 -10.56 -34.92
C GLY A 237 47.11 -9.40 -35.62
N GLN A 238 46.61 -9.09 -36.81
CA GLN A 238 47.10 -7.98 -37.60
C GLN A 238 46.00 -7.29 -38.40
N VAL A 239 46.19 -6.00 -38.66
CA VAL A 239 45.45 -5.21 -39.64
C VAL A 239 46.32 -5.06 -40.88
N GLY A 240 45.75 -5.37 -42.05
CA GLY A 240 46.47 -5.43 -43.33
C GLY A 240 46.84 -6.86 -43.75
N THR A 241 46.85 -7.12 -45.05
CA THR A 241 47.03 -8.47 -45.62
C THR A 241 48.48 -8.79 -46.01
N ALA A 242 49.39 -7.82 -45.91
CA ALA A 242 50.81 -8.04 -46.19
C ALA A 242 51.48 -8.85 -45.07
N ALA A 243 52.61 -9.48 -45.39
CA ALA A 243 53.42 -10.14 -44.37
C ALA A 243 54.01 -9.10 -43.40
N PRO A 244 54.12 -9.40 -42.09
CA PRO A 244 54.70 -8.50 -41.08
C PRO A 244 56.23 -8.40 -41.26
N GLN A 245 56.64 -7.60 -42.24
CA GLN A 245 58.02 -7.35 -42.62
C GLN A 245 58.27 -5.85 -42.71
N PRO A 246 59.47 -5.35 -42.34
CA PRO A 246 59.79 -3.92 -42.40
C PRO A 246 59.49 -3.30 -43.78
N GLY A 247 58.73 -2.21 -43.78
CA GLY A 247 58.29 -1.46 -44.96
C GLY A 247 56.91 -1.86 -45.49
N ASN A 248 56.33 -2.97 -45.01
CA ASN A 248 54.98 -3.36 -45.40
C ASN A 248 53.92 -2.59 -44.62
N ASN A 249 52.81 -2.27 -45.30
CA ASN A 249 51.67 -1.58 -44.71
C ASN A 249 50.79 -2.53 -43.87
N VAL A 250 51.32 -2.98 -42.73
CA VAL A 250 50.68 -3.94 -41.82
C VAL A 250 51.00 -3.58 -40.37
N GLN A 251 50.01 -3.75 -39.49
CA GLN A 251 50.15 -3.52 -38.05
C GLN A 251 49.79 -4.80 -37.32
N THR A 252 50.65 -5.26 -36.41
CA THR A 252 50.35 -6.39 -35.54
C THR A 252 49.97 -5.92 -34.15
N PHE A 253 49.12 -6.66 -33.47
CA PHE A 253 48.74 -6.42 -32.08
C PHE A 253 48.74 -7.72 -31.26
N ASP A 254 49.07 -7.59 -29.97
CA ASP A 254 48.89 -8.61 -28.92
C ASP A 254 48.45 -7.90 -27.64
N PHE A 255 47.30 -8.28 -27.09
CA PHE A 255 46.80 -7.68 -25.85
C PHE A 255 45.96 -8.63 -25.02
N ASP A 256 45.94 -8.38 -23.72
CA ASP A 256 45.09 -9.00 -22.72
C ASP A 256 44.76 -7.93 -21.69
N VAL A 257 43.53 -7.40 -21.73
CA VAL A 257 43.10 -6.26 -20.91
C VAL A 257 41.82 -6.60 -20.18
N ARG A 258 41.74 -6.24 -18.89
CA ARG A 258 40.62 -6.54 -18.01
C ARG A 258 39.95 -5.27 -17.50
N ALA A 259 38.68 -5.41 -17.11
CA ALA A 259 37.89 -4.33 -16.53
C ALA A 259 38.41 -3.82 -15.17
N ASP A 260 39.28 -4.59 -14.50
CA ASP A 260 39.99 -4.14 -13.29
C ASP A 260 41.22 -3.27 -13.59
N LEU A 261 41.39 -2.84 -14.85
CA LEU A 261 42.49 -2.01 -15.36
C LEU A 261 43.86 -2.69 -15.29
N THR A 262 43.89 -4.02 -15.15
CA THR A 262 45.11 -4.82 -15.34
C THR A 262 45.20 -5.33 -16.76
N GLY A 263 46.43 -5.58 -17.22
CA GLY A 263 46.65 -6.15 -18.53
C GLY A 263 47.91 -5.64 -19.22
N ARG A 264 48.01 -5.99 -20.50
CA ARG A 264 49.10 -5.61 -21.38
C ARG A 264 48.62 -5.37 -22.80
N PHE A 265 49.39 -4.57 -23.54
CA PHE A 265 49.21 -4.33 -24.96
C PHE A 265 50.58 -4.18 -25.63
N THR A 266 50.72 -4.73 -26.82
CA THR A 266 51.84 -4.48 -27.72
C THR A 266 51.29 -4.27 -29.13
N GLY A 267 51.66 -3.16 -29.75
CA GLY A 267 51.40 -2.85 -31.15
C GLY A 267 52.71 -2.65 -31.91
N THR A 268 52.75 -3.06 -33.17
CA THR A 268 53.89 -2.81 -34.08
C THR A 268 53.38 -2.32 -35.41
N ASP A 269 53.90 -1.19 -35.88
CA ASP A 269 53.65 -0.69 -37.23
C ASP A 269 54.84 -0.99 -38.13
N TYR A 270 54.66 -1.92 -39.08
CA TYR A 270 55.73 -2.30 -40.01
C TYR A 270 55.93 -1.30 -41.14
N SER A 271 55.01 -0.34 -41.33
CA SER A 271 55.18 0.74 -42.31
C SER A 271 55.92 1.94 -41.74
N ASP A 272 56.02 2.06 -40.42
CA ASP A 272 56.81 3.07 -39.75
C ASP A 272 58.14 2.49 -39.29
N LEU A 273 59.24 2.99 -39.85
CA LEU A 273 60.57 2.43 -39.63
C LEU A 273 61.50 3.46 -39.02
N HIS A 274 62.06 3.12 -37.87
CA HIS A 274 63.17 3.83 -37.26
C HIS A 274 64.49 3.58 -38.00
N PRO A 275 65.51 4.44 -37.78
CA PRO A 275 66.85 4.22 -38.32
C PRO A 275 67.37 2.81 -38.01
N GLY A 276 67.83 2.11 -39.04
CA GLY A 276 68.21 0.68 -38.93
C GLY A 276 67.14 -0.31 -39.37
N GLY A 277 65.97 0.17 -39.83
CA GLY A 277 64.90 -0.68 -40.37
C GLY A 277 64.08 -1.41 -39.31
N VAL A 278 64.06 -0.86 -38.10
CA VAL A 278 63.30 -1.39 -36.97
C VAL A 278 61.87 -0.81 -37.01
N PRO A 279 60.83 -1.65 -37.06
CA PRO A 279 59.45 -1.19 -36.97
C PRO A 279 59.15 -0.45 -35.66
N ALA A 280 58.36 0.61 -35.73
CA ALA A 280 57.89 1.33 -34.55
C ALA A 280 56.99 0.43 -33.68
N THR A 281 57.14 0.50 -32.36
CA THR A 281 56.33 -0.27 -31.41
C THR A 281 55.79 0.57 -30.28
N LEU A 282 54.60 0.21 -29.82
CA LEU A 282 53.96 0.79 -28.64
C LEU A 282 53.64 -0.32 -27.66
N THR A 283 54.12 -0.21 -26.42
CA THR A 283 53.95 -1.23 -25.37
C THR A 283 53.34 -0.64 -24.10
N THR A 284 52.39 -1.36 -23.53
CA THR A 284 51.83 -1.10 -22.20
C THR A 284 51.89 -2.39 -21.42
N ASP A 285 52.62 -2.39 -20.32
CA ASP A 285 52.68 -3.49 -19.36
C ASP A 285 53.18 -2.91 -18.04
N HIS A 286 52.25 -2.58 -17.14
CA HIS A 286 52.58 -1.93 -15.87
C HIS A 286 53.53 -2.76 -15.01
N ALA A 287 53.51 -4.09 -15.15
CA ALA A 287 54.38 -4.98 -14.38
C ALA A 287 55.84 -4.93 -14.86
N ALA A 288 56.05 -4.75 -16.17
CA ALA A 288 57.38 -4.60 -16.76
C ALA A 288 57.87 -3.14 -16.75
N ASP A 289 56.95 -2.19 -16.88
CA ASP A 289 57.21 -0.75 -16.89
C ASP A 289 56.13 0.01 -16.11
N PRO A 290 56.42 0.40 -14.85
CA PRO A 290 55.48 1.10 -13.99
C PRO A 290 54.98 2.46 -14.51
N ALA A 291 55.63 3.03 -15.52
CA ALA A 291 55.19 4.28 -16.14
C ALA A 291 54.06 4.09 -17.16
N THR A 292 53.74 2.85 -17.54
CA THR A 292 52.63 2.50 -18.43
C THR A 292 51.44 2.00 -17.63
N SER A 293 50.22 2.18 -18.14
CA SER A 293 49.01 1.73 -17.45
C SER A 293 47.80 1.64 -18.38
N ILE A 294 46.86 0.75 -18.06
CA ILE A 294 45.49 0.84 -18.56
C ILE A 294 44.74 1.82 -17.65
N THR A 295 44.08 2.80 -18.24
CA THR A 295 43.49 3.95 -17.52
C THR A 295 41.98 3.97 -17.55
N ALA A 296 41.36 3.31 -18.53
CA ALA A 296 39.91 3.11 -18.59
C ALA A 296 39.57 1.84 -19.37
N PHE A 297 38.43 1.24 -19.04
CA PHE A 297 37.87 0.09 -19.75
C PHE A 297 36.36 0.27 -19.91
N ARG A 298 35.87 0.14 -21.14
CA ARG A 298 34.45 0.20 -21.51
C ARG A 298 34.08 -1.11 -22.19
N SER A 299 33.15 -1.86 -21.60
CA SER A 299 32.67 -3.14 -22.13
C SER A 299 31.67 -2.99 -23.29
N SER A 300 31.73 -1.89 -24.03
CA SER A 300 30.96 -1.65 -25.25
C SER A 300 31.73 -0.68 -26.14
N SER A 301 31.54 -0.75 -27.46
CA SER A 301 32.15 0.20 -28.41
C SER A 301 31.18 0.61 -29.50
N SER A 302 31.16 1.90 -29.81
CA SER A 302 30.42 2.44 -30.96
C SER A 302 31.09 2.16 -32.31
N ALA A 303 32.34 1.66 -32.32
CA ALA A 303 33.02 1.21 -33.52
C ALA A 303 32.42 -0.09 -34.08
N CYS A 304 31.64 -0.82 -33.28
CA CYS A 304 31.02 -2.08 -33.65
C CYS A 304 29.57 -1.87 -34.09
N SER A 305 29.12 -2.61 -35.10
CA SER A 305 27.72 -2.61 -35.51
C SER A 305 26.78 -3.11 -34.41
N ASP A 306 27.26 -4.04 -33.58
CA ASP A 306 26.66 -4.42 -32.30
C ASP A 306 27.57 -3.93 -31.17
N PRO A 307 27.22 -2.85 -30.45
CA PRO A 307 28.05 -2.31 -29.38
C PRO A 307 28.34 -3.29 -28.25
N SER A 308 27.47 -4.27 -28.03
CA SER A 308 27.65 -5.30 -26.99
C SER A 308 28.77 -6.28 -27.31
N ARG A 309 29.23 -6.35 -28.57
CA ARG A 309 30.39 -7.14 -29.01
C ARG A 309 31.70 -6.35 -28.98
N GLY A 310 31.63 -5.05 -28.68
CA GLY A 310 32.77 -4.16 -28.64
C GLY A 310 33.41 -4.00 -27.27
N VAL A 311 34.67 -3.60 -27.25
CA VAL A 311 35.38 -3.10 -26.08
C VAL A 311 36.20 -1.88 -26.49
N GLU A 312 36.26 -0.88 -25.62
CA GLU A 312 37.23 0.20 -25.73
C GLU A 312 38.05 0.28 -24.45
N PHE A 313 39.33 0.60 -24.58
CA PHE A 313 40.17 0.92 -23.43
C PHE A 313 41.12 2.07 -23.76
N ASP A 314 41.37 2.88 -22.74
CA ASP A 314 42.35 3.97 -22.80
C ASP A 314 43.58 3.56 -22.01
N ALA A 315 44.76 3.91 -22.50
CA ALA A 315 46.01 3.50 -21.89
C ALA A 315 47.12 4.53 -22.10
N ILE A 316 48.14 4.44 -21.25
CA ILE A 316 49.42 5.14 -21.39
C ILE A 316 50.45 4.07 -21.75
N GLY A 317 51.04 4.18 -22.93
CA GLY A 317 52.02 3.24 -23.46
C GLY A 317 53.37 3.91 -23.72
N ARG A 318 54.42 3.09 -23.76
CA ARG A 318 55.77 3.50 -24.12
C ARG A 318 56.08 3.11 -25.57
N GLU A 319 56.52 4.09 -26.35
CA GLU A 319 57.07 3.90 -27.68
C GLU A 319 58.49 3.31 -27.60
N ASP A 320 58.97 2.62 -28.64
CA ASP A 320 60.35 2.11 -28.66
C ASP A 320 61.42 3.22 -28.66
N THR A 321 61.05 4.46 -28.97
CA THR A 321 61.87 5.66 -28.80
C THR A 321 62.03 6.08 -27.33
N GLY A 322 61.23 5.51 -26.42
CA GLY A 322 61.18 5.79 -25.00
C GLY A 322 60.12 6.79 -24.58
N GLY A 323 59.42 7.44 -25.52
CA GLY A 323 58.32 8.36 -25.27
C GLY A 323 57.12 7.68 -24.59
N LEU A 324 56.36 8.45 -23.80
CA LEU A 324 55.08 7.99 -23.24
C LEU A 324 53.94 8.72 -23.95
N VAL A 325 52.96 7.95 -24.41
CA VAL A 325 51.81 8.46 -25.15
C VAL A 325 50.51 7.89 -24.62
N GLY A 326 49.48 8.72 -24.61
CA GLY A 326 48.11 8.28 -24.35
C GLY A 326 47.48 7.76 -25.64
N TYR A 327 46.78 6.64 -25.57
CA TYR A 327 46.12 6.05 -26.73
C TYR A 327 44.80 5.37 -26.36
N THR A 328 43.93 5.25 -27.35
CA THR A 328 42.65 4.55 -27.23
C THR A 328 42.62 3.38 -28.22
N ILE A 329 42.18 2.22 -27.73
CA ILE A 329 41.87 1.05 -28.54
C ILE A 329 40.36 0.86 -28.57
N ALA A 330 39.83 0.58 -29.76
CA ALA A 330 38.46 0.12 -29.96
C ALA A 330 38.49 -1.18 -30.77
N VAL A 331 37.84 -2.22 -30.27
CA VAL A 331 37.85 -3.55 -30.87
C VAL A 331 36.46 -4.17 -30.89
N CYS A 332 36.21 -5.02 -31.89
CA CYS A 332 34.99 -5.81 -32.03
C CYS A 332 35.34 -7.28 -32.22
N ASP A 333 34.85 -8.13 -31.32
CA ASP A 333 34.80 -9.58 -31.50
C ASP A 333 33.53 -9.88 -32.29
N ASN A 334 33.61 -10.13 -33.60
CA ASN A 334 32.44 -10.33 -34.46
C ASN A 334 32.33 -11.75 -35.00
N GLY A 335 33.39 -12.54 -34.90
CA GLY A 335 33.44 -13.87 -35.49
C GLY A 335 34.53 -14.73 -34.88
N PRO A 336 34.70 -15.97 -35.38
CA PRO A 336 35.78 -16.82 -34.94
C PRO A 336 37.14 -16.35 -35.50
N ALA A 337 38.21 -16.83 -34.88
CA ALA A 337 39.59 -16.64 -35.34
C ALA A 337 39.75 -16.82 -36.86
N ASN A 338 40.50 -15.90 -37.47
CA ASN A 338 40.83 -15.87 -38.90
C ASN A 338 39.62 -15.75 -39.85
N SER A 339 38.46 -15.29 -39.36
CA SER A 339 37.29 -15.05 -40.20
C SER A 339 37.35 -13.73 -40.98
N GLY A 340 38.20 -12.78 -40.56
CA GLY A 340 38.21 -11.42 -41.11
C GLY A 340 37.06 -10.54 -40.62
N LEU A 341 36.25 -11.02 -39.67
CA LEU A 341 35.07 -10.29 -39.18
C LEU A 341 35.39 -9.33 -38.02
N ASP A 342 36.42 -9.66 -37.24
CA ASP A 342 36.84 -8.82 -36.11
C ASP A 342 37.38 -7.48 -36.60
N PHE A 343 37.26 -6.47 -35.76
CA PHE A 343 37.71 -5.12 -36.04
C PHE A 343 38.68 -4.64 -34.97
N PHE A 344 39.73 -3.96 -35.41
CA PHE A 344 40.71 -3.32 -34.54
C PHE A 344 40.91 -1.87 -34.95
N SER A 345 40.97 -0.97 -33.96
CA SER A 345 41.33 0.42 -34.13
C SER A 345 42.23 0.89 -33.00
N VAL A 346 43.27 1.64 -33.35
CA VAL A 346 44.14 2.37 -32.43
C VAL A 346 44.19 3.84 -32.83
N PHE A 347 44.16 4.73 -31.83
CA PHE A 347 44.31 6.15 -32.02
C PHE A 347 45.24 6.75 -30.96
N ILE A 348 46.25 7.50 -31.40
CA ILE A 348 47.23 8.20 -30.56
C ILE A 348 47.08 9.71 -30.84
N PRO A 349 46.31 10.44 -30.01
CA PRO A 349 45.96 11.83 -30.29
C PRO A 349 47.17 12.78 -30.37
N SER A 350 48.20 12.56 -29.56
CA SER A 350 49.40 13.42 -29.50
C SER A 350 50.19 13.43 -30.80
N GLU A 351 50.02 12.40 -31.63
CA GLU A 351 50.74 12.22 -32.89
C GLU A 351 49.83 12.37 -34.11
N GLY A 352 48.53 12.51 -33.89
CA GLY A 352 47.54 12.40 -34.96
C GLY A 352 47.56 11.04 -35.66
N PHE A 353 48.13 10.01 -35.02
CA PHE A 353 48.23 8.67 -35.57
C PHE A 353 46.92 7.92 -35.32
N GLY A 354 46.38 7.31 -36.37
CA GLY A 354 45.18 6.50 -36.30
C GLY A 354 45.26 5.35 -37.29
N ARG A 355 44.95 4.15 -36.81
CA ARG A 355 44.93 2.95 -37.64
C ARG A 355 43.74 2.08 -37.29
N SER A 356 42.93 1.75 -38.30
CA SER A 356 41.71 0.97 -38.13
C SER A 356 41.50 0.01 -39.30
N GLY A 357 40.94 -1.16 -39.03
CA GLY A 357 40.53 -2.08 -40.08
C GLY A 357 40.04 -3.44 -39.56
N GLN A 358 39.58 -4.26 -40.49
CA GLN A 358 39.29 -5.66 -40.20
C GLN A 358 40.58 -6.42 -39.88
N VAL A 359 40.50 -7.35 -38.93
CA VAL A 359 41.61 -8.21 -38.53
C VAL A 359 41.85 -9.25 -39.63
N ALA A 360 42.89 -9.04 -40.43
CA ALA A 360 43.17 -9.85 -41.61
C ALA A 360 43.63 -11.28 -41.25
N SER A 361 44.27 -11.45 -40.10
CA SER A 361 44.61 -12.75 -39.51
C SER A 361 44.73 -12.63 -38.00
N GLY A 362 44.42 -13.68 -37.26
CA GLY A 362 44.35 -13.66 -35.80
C GLY A 362 42.92 -13.66 -35.29
N ASP A 363 42.75 -13.23 -34.03
CA ASP A 363 41.47 -13.27 -33.33
C ASP A 363 41.37 -12.15 -32.29
N ILE A 364 40.14 -11.69 -32.03
CA ILE A 364 39.78 -10.84 -30.89
C ILE A 364 38.64 -11.55 -30.14
N VAL A 365 38.87 -11.81 -28.86
CA VAL A 365 37.91 -12.49 -27.99
C VAL A 365 37.53 -11.57 -26.84
N LYS A 366 36.23 -11.30 -26.72
CA LYS A 366 35.62 -10.65 -25.56
C LYS A 366 35.00 -11.71 -24.65
N SER A 367 35.32 -11.68 -23.37
CA SER A 367 34.85 -12.65 -22.36
C SER A 367 34.42 -11.99 -21.05
#